data_AF-A0A081FTZ6-F1
#
_entry.id   AF-A0A081FTZ6-F1
#
_cell.length_a   1.000
_cell.length_b   1.000
_cell.length_c   1.000
_cell.angle_alpha   90.00
_cell.angle_beta   90.00
_cell.angle_gamma   90.00
#
_symmetry.space_group_name_H-M   'P 1'
#
loop_
_entity.id
_entity.type
_entity.pdbx_description
1 polymer ?
#
loop_
_entity_poly.entity_id
_entity_poly.type
_entity_poly.pdbx_seq_one_letter_code
_entity_poly.pdbx_strand_id
1 'polypeptide(L)'
;MDQDRRQFYRIDHPVVLDYKIVSESEVAGSSQPYQFNVSPYFLLQSQLSSIDAECQHLVYKIAESTPHLATYLQHLNKKIDLIGQALSDSQIEFDPVKCQTINLSEGGLSYTNEQALEIGTLLAIKLVFPENSLGLLLYAEVQRCEKKEEAFDIGIAFRKMPESCRTLLARLIIEAQSRERQAQLND
;
A
#
# COMPACT_ATOMS: atom_id res chain seq x y z
N MET A 1 -27.60 0.21 7.80
CA MET A 1 -26.50 0.88 7.08
C MET A 1 -25.15 0.14 7.23
N ASP A 2 -25.06 -0.97 7.97
CA ASP A 2 -23.82 -1.78 8.11
C ASP A 2 -23.57 -2.81 6.99
N GLN A 3 -24.52 -3.04 6.07
CA GLN A 3 -24.38 -4.07 5.05
C GLN A 3 -23.53 -3.64 3.83
N ASP A 4 -23.47 -2.36 3.49
CA ASP A 4 -22.71 -1.89 2.31
C ASP A 4 -21.19 -1.82 2.55
N ARG A 5 -20.73 -1.73 3.81
CA ARG A 5 -19.29 -1.69 4.15
C ARG A 5 -18.58 -3.04 4.05
N ARG A 6 -19.31 -4.12 3.75
CA ARG A 6 -18.77 -5.50 3.55
C ARG A 6 -18.58 -5.87 2.08
N GLN A 7 -18.68 -4.93 1.15
CA GLN A 7 -18.53 -5.22 -0.28
C GLN A 7 -17.07 -5.35 -0.75
N PHE A 8 -16.09 -4.96 0.06
CA PHE A 8 -14.67 -5.06 -0.30
C PHE A 8 -14.00 -6.28 0.34
N TYR A 9 -13.21 -6.99 -0.46
CA TYR A 9 -12.35 -8.08 0.02
C TYR A 9 -11.31 -7.53 1.00
N ARG A 10 -10.99 -8.31 2.03
CA ARG A 10 -10.08 -7.95 3.11
C ARG A 10 -9.00 -9.00 3.23
N ILE A 11 -7.78 -8.56 3.48
CA ILE A 11 -6.63 -9.44 3.71
C ILE A 11 -5.97 -9.06 5.02
N ASP A 12 -5.42 -10.05 5.72
CA ASP A 12 -4.48 -9.79 6.80
C ASP A 12 -3.07 -9.74 6.20
N HIS A 13 -2.36 -8.64 6.40
CA HIS A 13 -1.05 -8.42 5.77
C HIS A 13 -0.06 -7.79 6.75
N PRO A 14 1.18 -8.31 6.84
CA PRO A 14 2.24 -7.68 7.62
C PRO A 14 2.66 -6.36 6.97
N VAL A 15 2.69 -5.29 7.76
CA VAL A 15 3.15 -3.97 7.32
C VAL A 15 3.92 -3.28 8.43
N VAL A 16 4.77 -2.33 8.04
CA VAL A 16 5.24 -1.29 8.95
C VAL A 16 4.34 -0.09 8.79
N LEU A 17 3.61 0.24 9.86
CA LEU A 17 2.65 1.35 9.88
C LEU A 17 3.18 2.49 10.75
N ASP A 18 3.15 3.69 10.20
CA ASP A 18 3.45 4.93 10.92
C ASP A 18 2.37 5.96 10.61
N TYR A 19 1.93 6.71 11.62
CA TYR A 19 0.89 7.72 11.44
C TYR A 19 1.23 9.03 12.13
N LYS A 20 0.66 10.12 11.61
CA LYS A 20 0.69 11.45 12.22
C LYS A 20 -0.71 12.06 12.15
N ILE A 21 -1.17 12.65 13.25
CA ILE A 21 -2.42 13.42 13.27
C ILE A 21 -2.21 14.69 12.45
N VAL A 22 -3.17 15.01 11.58
CA VAL A 22 -3.13 16.16 10.69
C VAL A 22 -4.45 16.93 10.72
N SER A 23 -4.41 18.18 10.27
CA SER A 23 -5.58 19.04 10.12
C SER A 23 -6.23 18.92 8.75
N GLU A 24 -7.50 19.31 8.64
CA GLU A 24 -8.22 19.35 7.35
C GLU A 24 -7.53 20.28 6.34
N SER A 25 -6.91 21.37 6.79
CA SER A 25 -6.14 22.26 5.90
C SER A 25 -4.94 21.58 5.25
N GLU A 26 -4.26 20.68 5.96
CA GLU A 26 -3.11 19.94 5.42
C GLU A 26 -3.57 18.90 4.40
N VAL A 27 -4.66 18.18 4.69
CA VAL A 27 -5.30 17.24 3.76
C VAL A 27 -5.86 17.98 2.53
N ALA A 28 -6.36 19.21 2.70
CA ALA A 28 -6.85 20.05 1.61
C ALA A 28 -5.72 20.52 0.68
N GLY A 29 -4.58 20.91 1.26
CA GLY A 29 -3.46 21.54 0.55
C GLY A 29 -2.59 20.60 -0.29
N SER A 30 -2.64 19.29 -0.06
CA SER A 30 -1.88 18.29 -0.82
C SER A 30 -2.70 17.03 -1.06
N SER A 31 -2.54 16.39 -2.23
CA SER A 31 -3.09 15.06 -2.49
C SER A 31 -2.33 13.94 -1.78
N GLN A 32 -1.11 14.22 -1.30
CA GLN A 32 -0.23 13.23 -0.70
C GLN A 32 0.38 13.74 0.62
N PRO A 33 0.48 12.89 1.66
CA PRO A 33 1.17 13.23 2.89
C PRO A 33 2.60 13.71 2.68
N TYR A 34 2.92 14.87 3.28
CA TYR A 34 4.28 15.44 3.35
C TYR A 34 4.82 15.47 4.78
N GLN A 35 4.03 15.01 5.76
CA GLN A 35 4.38 15.00 7.17
C GLN A 35 5.51 14.01 7.51
N PHE A 36 5.84 13.10 6.60
CA PHE A 36 6.92 12.13 6.76
C PHE A 36 8.15 12.60 5.98
N ASN A 37 9.30 12.58 6.65
CA ASN A 37 10.58 12.72 5.95
C ASN A 37 10.90 11.38 5.28
N VAL A 38 10.34 11.16 4.09
CA VAL A 38 10.61 9.98 3.28
C VAL A 38 11.71 10.30 2.28
N SER A 39 12.57 9.31 2.03
CA SER A 39 13.49 9.37 0.91
C SER A 39 12.74 9.56 -0.41
N PRO A 40 13.30 10.28 -1.41
CA PRO A 40 12.79 10.28 -2.78
C PRO A 40 12.58 8.87 -3.36
N TYR A 41 13.33 7.88 -2.88
CA TYR A 41 13.23 6.49 -3.35
C TYR A 41 12.08 5.70 -2.71
N PHE A 42 11.49 6.19 -1.61
CA PHE A 42 10.43 5.48 -0.88
C PHE A 42 9.23 5.12 -1.75
N LEU A 43 8.87 5.98 -2.70
CA LEU A 43 7.75 5.77 -3.62
C LEU A 43 8.20 5.25 -4.98
N LEU A 44 9.51 5.12 -5.21
CA LEU A 44 10.04 4.78 -6.52
C LEU A 44 9.51 3.42 -6.97
N GLN A 45 9.51 2.41 -6.09
CA GLN A 45 8.99 1.09 -6.44
C GLN A 45 7.51 1.13 -6.82
N SER A 46 6.71 1.92 -6.10
CA SER A 46 5.28 2.12 -6.39
C SER A 46 5.06 2.85 -7.72
N GLN A 47 5.90 3.84 -8.03
CA GLN A 47 5.86 4.58 -9.29
C GLN A 47 6.28 3.71 -10.49
N LEU A 48 7.38 2.95 -10.36
CA LEU A 48 7.83 1.98 -11.37
C LEU A 48 6.74 0.95 -11.66
N SER A 49 6.16 0.37 -10.61
CA SER A 49 5.07 -0.61 -10.73
C SER A 49 3.83 -0.06 -11.42
N SER A 50 3.51 1.23 -11.21
CA SER A 50 2.40 1.90 -11.91
C SER A 50 2.70 2.02 -13.41
N ILE A 51 3.92 2.43 -13.76
CA ILE A 51 4.36 2.55 -15.17
C ILE A 51 4.36 1.17 -15.85
N ASP A 52 4.83 0.13 -15.17
CA ASP A 52 4.82 -1.24 -15.71
C ASP A 52 3.41 -1.72 -16.00
N ALA A 53 2.44 -1.46 -15.10
CA ALA A 53 1.05 -1.81 -15.31
C ALA A 53 0.47 -1.10 -16.56
N GLU A 54 0.79 0.18 -16.73
CA GLU A 54 0.40 0.95 -17.92
C GLU A 54 1.05 0.40 -19.19
N CYS A 55 2.29 -0.06 -19.12
CA CYS A 55 3.05 -0.55 -20.27
C CYS A 55 2.76 -2.00 -20.64
N GLN A 56 2.17 -2.79 -19.74
CA GLN A 56 2.01 -4.24 -19.92
C GLN A 56 1.26 -4.61 -21.21
N HIS A 57 0.20 -3.89 -21.55
CA HIS A 57 -0.57 -4.12 -22.77
C HIS A 57 0.23 -3.82 -24.06
N LEU A 58 1.17 -2.87 -24.01
CA LEU A 58 2.06 -2.56 -25.13
C LEU A 58 3.07 -3.68 -25.35
N VAL A 59 3.63 -4.23 -24.26
CA VAL A 59 4.55 -5.36 -24.33
C VAL A 59 3.87 -6.58 -24.96
N TYR A 60 2.60 -6.87 -24.60
CA TYR A 60 1.84 -7.94 -25.23
C TYR A 60 1.67 -7.74 -26.74
N LYS A 61 1.28 -6.53 -27.18
CA LYS A 61 1.16 -6.22 -28.61
C LYS A 61 2.49 -6.35 -29.37
N ILE A 62 3.60 -5.91 -28.77
CA ILE A 62 4.94 -6.05 -29.37
C ILE A 62 5.34 -7.52 -29.45
N ALA A 63 4.96 -8.35 -28.48
CA ALA A 63 5.27 -9.78 -28.48
C ALA A 63 4.56 -10.54 -29.63
N GLU A 64 3.36 -10.11 -30.02
CA GLU A 64 2.64 -10.69 -31.17
C GLU A 64 3.36 -10.44 -32.51
N SER A 65 3.96 -9.26 -32.70
CA SER A 65 4.65 -8.91 -33.95
C SER A 65 6.14 -9.26 -33.94
N THR A 66 6.81 -9.04 -32.81
CA THR A 66 8.28 -9.02 -32.69
C THR A 66 8.71 -9.58 -31.33
N PRO A 67 8.72 -10.92 -31.16
CA PRO A 67 9.00 -11.56 -29.87
C PRO A 67 10.36 -11.17 -29.27
N HIS A 68 11.41 -11.10 -30.08
CA HIS A 68 12.76 -10.74 -29.60
C HIS A 68 12.85 -9.31 -29.05
N LEU A 69 12.13 -8.36 -29.67
CA LEU A 69 12.08 -6.98 -29.17
C LEU A 69 11.31 -6.92 -27.84
N ALA A 70 10.19 -7.64 -27.74
CA ALA A 70 9.43 -7.73 -26.48
C ALA A 70 10.31 -8.28 -25.35
N THR A 71 11.04 -9.37 -25.58
CA THR A 71 11.96 -9.94 -24.58
C THR A 71 13.05 -8.96 -24.18
N TYR A 72 13.64 -8.22 -25.14
CA TYR A 72 14.64 -7.20 -24.82
C TYR A 72 14.07 -6.08 -23.94
N LEU A 73 12.87 -5.58 -24.26
CA LEU A 73 12.18 -4.56 -23.45
C LEU A 73 11.85 -5.06 -22.04
N GLN A 74 11.39 -6.31 -21.91
CA GLN A 74 11.16 -6.95 -20.61
C GLN A 74 12.45 -7.04 -19.78
N HIS A 75 13.59 -7.33 -20.41
CA HIS A 75 14.89 -7.30 -19.72
C HIS A 75 15.30 -5.88 -19.30
N LEU A 76 14.98 -4.84 -20.10
CA LEU A 76 15.21 -3.46 -19.69
C LEU A 76 14.35 -3.08 -18.48
N ASN A 77 13.05 -3.42 -18.47
CA ASN A 77 12.20 -3.19 -17.30
C ASN A 77 12.77 -3.89 -16.07
N LYS A 78 13.15 -5.18 -16.18
CA LYS A 78 13.77 -5.90 -15.07
C LYS A 78 15.04 -5.25 -14.54
N LYS A 79 15.87 -4.64 -15.40
CA LYS A 79 17.05 -3.90 -14.95
C LYS A 79 16.67 -2.65 -14.18
N ILE A 80 15.64 -1.93 -14.62
CA ILE A 80 15.13 -0.74 -13.93
C ILE A 80 14.56 -1.14 -12.57
N ASP A 81 13.81 -2.24 -12.48
CA ASP A 81 13.29 -2.77 -11.22
C ASP A 81 14.40 -3.08 -10.22
N LEU A 82 15.45 -3.77 -10.66
CA LEU A 82 16.60 -4.10 -9.80
C LEU A 82 17.33 -2.85 -9.31
N ILE A 83 17.44 -1.82 -10.14
CA ILE A 83 18.02 -0.52 -9.73
C ILE A 83 17.11 0.16 -8.71
N GLY A 84 15.79 0.17 -8.96
CA GLY A 84 14.79 0.74 -8.04
C GLY A 84 14.81 0.07 -6.67
N GLN A 85 14.88 -1.26 -6.64
CA GLN A 85 15.01 -2.06 -5.42
C GLN A 85 16.30 -1.72 -4.67
N ALA A 86 17.46 -1.75 -5.34
CA ALA A 86 18.74 -1.44 -4.71
C ALA A 86 18.80 -0.04 -4.09
N LEU A 87 18.17 0.96 -4.73
CA LEU A 87 18.07 2.32 -4.20
C LEU A 87 17.14 2.41 -2.99
N SER A 88 16.02 1.67 -3.04
CA SER A 88 15.01 1.67 -1.96
C SER A 88 15.53 0.95 -0.71
N ASP A 89 16.11 -0.25 -0.85
CA ASP A 89 16.58 -1.09 0.26
C ASP A 89 17.68 -0.40 1.08
N SER A 90 18.50 0.45 0.45
CA SER A 90 19.60 1.16 1.11
C SER A 90 19.17 2.18 2.17
N GLN A 91 17.88 2.49 2.28
CA GLN A 91 17.38 3.58 3.13
C GLN A 91 16.15 3.22 3.98
N ILE A 92 15.67 1.98 3.91
CA ILE A 92 14.59 1.55 4.80
C ILE A 92 15.20 1.08 6.12
N GLU A 93 15.53 2.04 6.99
CA GLU A 93 15.71 1.75 8.41
C GLU A 93 14.33 1.44 9.00
N PHE A 94 13.99 0.16 9.04
CA PHE A 94 12.84 -0.31 9.80
C PHE A 94 13.17 -0.13 11.28
N ASP A 95 12.43 0.75 11.95
CA ASP A 95 12.38 0.68 13.40
C ASP A 95 11.66 -0.63 13.76
N PRO A 96 12.35 -1.63 14.36
CA PRO A 96 11.82 -2.99 14.52
C PRO A 96 10.53 -3.06 15.34
N VAL A 97 10.16 -1.97 16.01
CA VAL A 97 8.98 -1.86 16.89
C VAL A 97 7.66 -1.63 16.12
N LYS A 98 7.66 -1.39 14.81
CA LYS A 98 6.45 -0.98 14.07
C LYS A 98 5.87 -2.00 13.06
N CYS A 99 6.44 -3.19 12.94
CA CYS A 99 5.87 -4.23 12.09
C CYS A 99 4.67 -4.90 12.79
N GLN A 100 3.50 -4.85 12.15
CA GLN A 100 2.27 -5.46 12.66
C GLN A 100 1.42 -6.00 11.50
N THR A 101 0.59 -6.99 11.79
CA THR A 101 -0.42 -7.46 10.85
C THR A 101 -1.62 -6.53 10.91
N ILE A 102 -1.99 -5.96 9.76
CA ILE A 102 -3.19 -5.13 9.60
C ILE A 102 -4.25 -5.89 8.82
N ASN A 103 -5.50 -5.52 9.00
CA ASN A 103 -6.58 -5.95 8.12
C ASN A 103 -6.81 -4.86 7.06
N LEU A 104 -6.49 -5.14 5.81
CA LEU A 104 -6.45 -4.18 4.71
C LEU A 104 -7.57 -4.44 3.69
N SER A 105 -8.18 -3.37 3.20
CA SER A 105 -9.15 -3.37 2.10
C SER A 105 -8.88 -2.20 1.14
N GLU A 106 -9.58 -2.17 0.01
CA GLU A 106 -9.48 -1.05 -0.95
C GLU A 106 -9.93 0.30 -0.35
N GLY A 107 -10.82 0.29 0.66
CA GLY A 107 -11.38 1.51 1.24
C GLY A 107 -10.69 1.99 2.52
N GLY A 108 -9.80 1.19 3.10
CA GLY A 108 -9.22 1.48 4.40
C GLY A 108 -8.59 0.25 5.05
N LEU A 109 -8.16 0.41 6.29
CA LEU A 109 -7.53 -0.66 7.07
C LEU A 109 -7.95 -0.60 8.54
N SER A 110 -7.73 -1.69 9.26
CA SER A 110 -7.71 -1.68 10.71
C SER A 110 -6.40 -2.23 11.26
N TYR A 111 -5.96 -1.65 12.38
CA TYR A 111 -4.69 -1.95 13.03
C TYR A 111 -4.81 -1.75 14.53
N THR A 112 -3.85 -2.29 15.27
CA THR A 112 -3.80 -2.14 16.73
C THR A 112 -2.92 -0.95 17.09
N ASN A 113 -3.38 -0.12 18.02
CA ASN A 113 -2.65 1.03 18.53
C ASN A 113 -2.70 1.04 20.06
N GLU A 114 -1.60 1.42 20.71
CA GLU A 114 -1.55 1.52 22.18
C GLU A 114 -2.43 2.65 22.72
N GLN A 115 -2.64 3.69 21.91
CA GLN A 115 -3.41 4.87 22.30
C GLN A 115 -4.76 4.92 21.56
N ALA A 116 -5.78 5.43 22.26
CA ALA A 116 -7.06 5.72 21.64
C ALA A 116 -6.89 6.86 20.61
N LEU A 117 -7.64 6.79 19.51
CA LEU A 117 -7.77 7.88 18.55
C LEU A 117 -9.24 8.28 18.45
N GLU A 118 -9.50 9.58 18.48
CA GLU A 118 -10.87 10.10 18.36
C GLU A 118 -11.42 9.83 16.97
N ILE A 119 -12.69 9.41 16.89
CA ILE A 119 -13.40 9.23 15.62
C ILE A 119 -13.48 10.57 14.89
N GLY A 120 -13.22 10.57 13.59
CA GLY A 120 -13.12 11.77 12.75
C GLY A 120 -11.72 12.39 12.71
N THR A 121 -10.76 11.90 13.52
CA THR A 121 -9.37 12.36 13.44
C THR A 121 -8.80 12.05 12.07
N LEU A 122 -8.18 13.05 11.44
CA LEU A 122 -7.46 12.89 10.18
C LEU A 122 -6.03 12.48 10.44
N LEU A 123 -5.56 11.51 9.66
CA LEU A 123 -4.24 10.93 9.78
C LEU A 123 -3.51 11.02 8.44
N ALA A 124 -2.25 11.40 8.50
CA ALA A 124 -1.27 11.03 7.49
C ALA A 124 -0.76 9.63 7.83
N ILE A 125 -0.83 8.70 6.88
CA ILE A 125 -0.42 7.30 7.04
C ILE A 125 0.75 7.01 6.11
N LYS A 126 1.77 6.34 6.65
CA LYS A 126 2.87 5.72 5.92
C LYS A 126 2.82 4.21 6.14
N LEU A 127 2.66 3.46 5.05
CA LEU A 127 2.71 2.00 5.07
C LEU A 127 3.94 1.55 4.29
N VAL A 128 4.64 0.55 4.84
CA VAL A 128 5.69 -0.17 4.14
C VAL A 128 5.34 -1.65 4.16
N PHE A 129 5.34 -2.27 2.99
CA PHE A 129 5.12 -3.70 2.83
C PHE A 129 6.50 -4.38 2.72
N PRO A 130 6.98 -5.09 3.76
CA PRO A 130 8.35 -5.58 3.80
C PRO A 130 8.68 -6.62 2.71
N GLU A 131 7.68 -7.41 2.30
CA GLU A 131 7.88 -8.51 1.33
C GLU A 131 8.30 -8.03 -0.07
N ASN A 132 7.94 -6.80 -0.44
CA ASN A 132 8.15 -6.25 -1.78
C ASN A 132 8.74 -4.83 -1.76
N SER A 133 9.29 -4.40 -0.61
CA SER A 133 9.86 -3.06 -0.39
C SER A 133 8.95 -1.92 -0.88
N LEU A 134 7.63 -2.10 -0.79
CA LEU A 134 6.66 -1.18 -1.35
C LEU A 134 6.23 -0.14 -0.31
N GLY A 135 6.26 1.14 -0.69
CA GLY A 135 5.84 2.26 0.16
C GLY A 135 4.54 2.90 -0.30
N LEU A 136 3.64 3.18 0.64
CA LEU A 136 2.42 3.98 0.42
C LEU A 136 2.35 5.16 1.39
N LEU A 137 1.95 6.31 0.86
CA LEU A 137 1.63 7.52 1.63
C LEU A 137 0.21 7.96 1.30
N LEU A 138 -0.67 7.92 2.30
CA LEU A 138 -2.10 8.19 2.13
C LEU A 138 -2.63 9.02 3.28
N TYR A 139 -3.64 9.85 3.01
CA TYR A 139 -4.46 10.42 4.08
C TYR A 139 -5.57 9.44 4.46
N ALA A 140 -5.99 9.46 5.71
CA ALA A 140 -7.07 8.64 6.22
C ALA A 140 -7.85 9.35 7.33
N GLU A 141 -9.02 8.83 7.66
CA GLU A 141 -9.88 9.33 8.72
C GLU A 141 -10.24 8.18 9.66
N VAL A 142 -10.12 8.39 10.98
CA VAL A 142 -10.54 7.41 11.99
C VAL A 142 -12.04 7.24 11.95
N GLN A 143 -12.50 6.02 11.67
CA GLN A 143 -13.92 5.66 11.60
C GLN A 143 -14.39 4.85 12.81
N ARG A 144 -13.45 4.17 13.49
CA ARG A 144 -13.72 3.28 14.61
C ARG A 144 -12.51 3.27 15.54
N CYS A 145 -12.76 3.28 16.85
CA CYS A 145 -11.76 3.06 17.89
C CYS A 145 -12.42 2.24 19.00
N GLU A 146 -12.04 0.98 19.13
CA GLU A 146 -12.61 0.06 20.13
C GLU A 146 -11.51 -0.44 21.05
N LYS A 147 -11.71 -0.36 22.37
CA LYS A 147 -10.75 -0.90 23.34
C LYS A 147 -10.75 -2.44 23.25
N LYS A 148 -9.57 -3.03 23.09
CA LYS A 148 -9.31 -4.47 23.15
C LYS A 148 -8.18 -4.76 24.14
N GLU A 149 -8.50 -5.43 25.24
CA GLU A 149 -7.53 -5.76 26.28
C GLU A 149 -6.70 -4.52 26.70
N GLU A 150 -5.42 -4.49 26.35
CA GLU A 150 -4.44 -3.45 26.67
C GLU A 150 -4.18 -2.47 25.52
N ALA A 151 -4.93 -2.55 24.42
CA ALA A 151 -4.76 -1.72 23.23
C ALA A 151 -6.11 -1.27 22.62
N PHE A 152 -6.05 -0.57 21.49
CA PHE A 152 -7.21 -0.10 20.73
C PHE A 152 -7.17 -0.65 19.31
N ASP A 153 -8.29 -1.20 18.86
CA ASP A 153 -8.52 -1.57 17.47
C ASP A 153 -9.03 -0.33 16.72
N ILE A 154 -8.15 0.22 15.88
CA ILE A 154 -8.42 1.44 15.13
C ILE A 154 -8.80 1.05 13.71
N GLY A 155 -10.00 1.45 13.27
CA GLY A 155 -10.42 1.36 11.88
C GLY A 155 -10.34 2.73 11.20
N ILE A 156 -9.63 2.81 10.09
CA ILE A 156 -9.46 4.02 9.30
C ILE A 156 -9.99 3.84 7.88
N ALA A 157 -10.55 4.90 7.30
CA ALA A 157 -10.94 4.95 5.89
C ALA A 157 -9.98 5.87 5.12
N PHE A 158 -9.53 5.44 3.93
CA PHE A 158 -8.62 6.24 3.12
C PHE A 158 -9.32 7.49 2.56
N ARG A 159 -8.58 8.60 2.49
CA ARG A 159 -9.00 9.89 1.97
C ARG A 159 -8.08 10.28 0.81
N LYS A 160 -8.66 10.87 -0.25
CA LYS A 160 -7.93 11.40 -1.41
C LYS A 160 -6.87 10.44 -1.98
N MET A 161 -7.19 9.16 -2.10
CA MET A 161 -6.24 8.18 -2.60
C MET A 161 -5.92 8.42 -4.09
N PRO A 162 -4.65 8.67 -4.46
CA PRO A 162 -4.23 8.79 -5.86
C PRO A 162 -4.51 7.48 -6.62
N GLU A 163 -4.83 7.57 -7.91
CA GLU A 163 -5.13 6.38 -8.75
C GLU A 163 -3.99 5.36 -8.78
N SER A 164 -2.74 5.82 -8.77
CA SER A 164 -1.57 4.94 -8.67
C SER A 164 -1.57 4.10 -7.39
N CYS A 165 -1.94 4.69 -6.26
CA CYS A 165 -2.08 3.98 -4.99
C CYS A 165 -3.28 3.03 -5.00
N ARG A 166 -4.38 3.40 -5.66
CA ARG A 166 -5.57 2.52 -5.79
C ARG A 166 -5.23 1.25 -6.54
N THR A 167 -4.63 1.40 -7.72
CA THR A 167 -4.23 0.28 -8.58
C THR A 167 -3.28 -0.66 -7.86
N LEU A 168 -2.31 -0.09 -7.14
CA LEU A 168 -1.34 -0.83 -6.35
C LEU A 168 -2.01 -1.60 -5.19
N LEU A 169 -2.91 -0.98 -4.42
CA LEU A 169 -3.64 -1.67 -3.35
C LEU A 169 -4.54 -2.78 -3.89
N ALA A 170 -5.28 -2.52 -4.97
CA ALA A 170 -6.12 -3.54 -5.61
C ALA A 170 -5.28 -4.74 -6.05
N ARG A 171 -4.10 -4.50 -6.64
CA ARG A 171 -3.17 -5.57 -7.02
C ARG A 171 -2.69 -6.37 -5.81
N LEU A 172 -2.27 -5.72 -4.72
CA LEU A 172 -1.86 -6.40 -3.49
C LEU A 172 -2.97 -7.32 -2.95
N ILE A 173 -4.21 -6.82 -2.94
CA ILE A 173 -5.38 -7.57 -2.46
C ILE A 173 -5.65 -8.79 -3.34
N ILE A 174 -5.60 -8.63 -4.67
CA ILE A 174 -5.80 -9.74 -5.62
C ILE A 174 -4.69 -10.79 -5.49
N GLU A 175 -3.44 -10.37 -5.37
CA GLU A 175 -2.30 -11.27 -5.21
C GLU A 175 -2.39 -12.07 -3.91
N ALA A 176 -2.72 -11.41 -2.80
CA ALA A 176 -2.95 -12.06 -1.51
C ALA A 176 -4.12 -13.05 -1.57
N GLN A 177 -5.25 -12.67 -2.16
CA GLN A 177 -6.41 -13.56 -2.36
C GLN A 177 -6.06 -14.79 -3.21
N SER A 178 -5.19 -14.64 -4.22
CA SER A 178 -4.73 -15.76 -5.02
C SER A 178 -3.87 -16.73 -4.20
N ARG A 179 -2.98 -16.20 -3.34
CA ARG A 179 -2.13 -17.01 -2.46
C ARG A 179 -2.95 -17.80 -1.44
N GLU A 180 -3.93 -17.16 -0.79
CA GLU A 180 -4.82 -17.82 0.18
C GLU A 180 -5.61 -18.97 -0.45
N ARG A 181 -6.18 -18.76 -1.65
CA ARG A 181 -6.91 -19.81 -2.37
C ARG A 181 -6.02 -21.00 -2.74
N GLN A 182 -4.78 -20.76 -3.14
CA GLN A 182 -3.84 -21.83 -3.47
C GLN A 182 -3.43 -22.63 -2.23
N ALA A 183 -3.26 -21.99 -1.08
CA ALA A 183 -2.98 -22.68 0.18
C ALA A 183 -4.15 -23.59 0.59
N GLN A 184 -5.39 -23.10 0.51
CA GLN A 184 -6.59 -23.87 0.85
C GLN A 184 -6.87 -25.08 -0.07
N LEU A 185 -6.35 -25.07 -1.30
CA LEU A 185 -6.50 -26.18 -2.25
C LEU A 185 -5.43 -27.26 -2.06
N ASN A 186 -4.36 -26.97 -1.33
CA ASN A 186 -3.23 -27.87 -1.09
C ASN A 186 -3.25 -28.52 0.31
N ASP A 187 -4.21 -28.14 1.15
CA ASP A 187 -4.56 -28.76 2.44
C ASP A 187 -5.75 -29.73 2.29
#